data_AF-A0A0B7ANY6-F1
#
_entry.id   AF-A0A0B7ANY6-F1
#
_cell.length_a   1.000
_cell.length_b   1.000
_cell.length_c   1.000
_cell.angle_alpha   90.00
_cell.angle_beta   90.00
_cell.angle_gamma   90.00
#
_symmetry.space_group_name_H-M   'P 1'
#
loop_
_entity.id
_entity.type
_entity.pdbx_description
1 polymer ?
#
loop_
_entity_poly.entity_id
_entity_poly.type
_entity_poly.pdbx_seq_one_letter_code
_entity_poly.pdbx_strand_id
1 'polypeptide(L)'
;MFGEPCDDVYTKDLDYLQCGESVWTIDLAYILSRHNIQSCLYTITLGVNSEHINKVFYQKHFSVDEIRVKEMFNKAAQQGILVQKRSLSIEDMIVHLQEDNPIISLVNWTLMTCLWCESKVRKCWSCITCNQGPYQGHFVVVVGFDRQKDLIFYKNPDGRSHDLCGIQSDQFQKARISDGTDQDTLFVFNQTFKGGISNCGGDMQDVGNCGGNMQDVCN
;
A
#
# COMPACT_ATOMS: atom_id res chain seq x y z
N MET A 1 22.67 19.11 -2.98
CA MET A 1 21.42 19.77 -2.60
C MET A 1 20.52 19.67 -3.81
N PHE A 2 19.65 18.66 -3.85
CA PHE A 2 18.61 18.62 -4.88
C PHE A 2 17.58 19.67 -4.47
N GLY A 3 17.31 20.66 -5.34
CA GLY A 3 16.29 21.66 -5.07
C GLY A 3 14.94 20.98 -4.90
N GLU A 4 14.11 21.50 -4.00
CA GLU A 4 12.74 21.02 -3.88
C GLU A 4 12.06 21.09 -5.25
N PRO A 5 11.44 19.99 -5.73
CA PRO A 5 10.68 20.02 -6.97
C PRO A 5 9.60 21.09 -6.89
N CYS A 6 9.37 21.83 -7.97
CA CYS A 6 8.28 22.79 -8.05
C CYS A 6 6.93 22.07 -7.81
N ASP A 7 6.04 22.71 -7.05
CA ASP A 7 4.70 22.17 -6.70
C ASP A 7 3.91 21.70 -7.95
N ASP A 8 4.19 22.29 -9.11
CA ASP A 8 3.64 21.92 -10.42
C ASP A 8 3.91 20.46 -10.85
N VAL A 9 4.94 19.80 -10.29
CA VAL A 9 5.26 18.41 -10.63
C VAL A 9 4.25 17.46 -9.98
N TYR A 10 3.92 17.69 -8.71
CA TYR A 10 3.01 16.82 -7.94
C TYR A 10 1.56 16.95 -8.40
N THR A 11 1.12 18.16 -8.75
CA THR A 11 -0.25 18.40 -9.22
C THR A 11 -0.51 17.73 -10.57
N LYS A 12 0.46 17.75 -11.49
CA LYS A 12 0.29 17.13 -12.83
C LYS A 12 0.10 15.61 -12.79
N ASP A 13 0.80 14.90 -11.91
CA ASP A 13 0.64 13.45 -11.83
C ASP A 13 -0.68 13.04 -11.18
N LEU A 14 -1.12 13.78 -10.16
CA LEU A 14 -2.43 13.58 -9.53
C LEU A 14 -3.58 13.91 -10.50
N ASP A 15 -3.45 14.99 -11.27
CA ASP A 15 -4.40 15.37 -12.32
C ASP A 15 -4.44 14.33 -13.44
N TYR A 16 -3.28 13.83 -13.86
CA TYR A 16 -3.17 12.78 -14.89
C TYR A 16 -3.89 11.50 -14.48
N LEU A 17 -3.75 11.08 -13.22
CA LEU A 17 -4.42 9.91 -12.67
C LEU A 17 -5.86 10.19 -12.22
N GLN A 18 -6.30 11.45 -12.26
CA GLN A 18 -7.63 11.87 -11.81
C GLN A 18 -7.91 11.46 -10.36
N CYS A 19 -6.90 11.57 -9.48
CA CYS A 19 -7.03 11.19 -8.07
C CYS A 19 -7.96 12.15 -7.29
N GLY A 20 -8.03 13.42 -7.71
CA GLY A 20 -8.75 14.45 -6.97
C GLY A 20 -8.27 14.55 -5.53
N GLU A 21 -9.20 14.53 -4.57
CA GLU A 21 -8.92 14.52 -3.13
C GLU A 21 -8.81 13.10 -2.53
N SER A 22 -8.93 12.06 -3.36
CA SER A 22 -9.08 10.65 -2.96
C SER A 22 -7.93 9.82 -3.53
N VAL A 23 -6.77 9.88 -2.88
CA VAL A 23 -5.55 9.16 -3.27
C VAL A 23 -5.57 7.76 -2.67
N TRP A 24 -5.43 6.74 -3.52
CA TRP A 24 -5.32 5.33 -3.13
C TRP A 24 -3.88 4.84 -3.29
N THR A 25 -3.52 3.75 -2.61
CA THR A 25 -2.14 3.22 -2.67
C THR A 25 -1.74 2.82 -4.09
N ILE A 26 -2.69 2.31 -4.90
CA ILE A 26 -2.40 2.00 -6.30
C ILE A 26 -2.10 3.25 -7.14
N ASP A 27 -2.66 4.42 -6.80
CA ASP A 27 -2.29 5.68 -7.45
C ASP A 27 -0.80 5.97 -7.24
N LEU A 28 -0.30 5.79 -6.01
CA LEU A 28 1.12 5.95 -5.71
C LEU A 28 1.99 4.98 -6.51
N ALA A 29 1.58 3.72 -6.68
CA ALA A 29 2.30 2.75 -7.50
C ALA A 29 2.46 3.22 -8.96
N TYR A 30 1.39 3.78 -9.52
CA TYR A 30 1.37 4.36 -10.86
C TYR A 30 2.27 5.59 -10.97
N ILE A 31 2.23 6.49 -9.97
CA ILE A 31 3.10 7.67 -9.92
C ILE A 31 4.56 7.25 -9.90
N LEU A 32 4.94 6.31 -9.01
CA LEU A 32 6.31 5.80 -8.93
C LEU A 32 6.77 5.21 -10.27
N SER A 33 5.92 4.41 -10.91
CA SER A 33 6.24 3.84 -12.23
C SER A 33 6.42 4.91 -13.31
N ARG A 34 5.64 5.99 -13.31
CA ARG A 34 5.80 7.12 -14.26
C ARG A 34 7.13 7.82 -14.09
N HIS A 35 7.66 7.86 -12.87
CA HIS A 35 8.99 8.39 -12.54
C HIS A 35 10.10 7.35 -12.67
N ASN A 36 9.82 6.18 -13.26
CA ASN A 36 10.76 5.06 -13.43
C ASN A 36 11.34 4.55 -12.09
N ILE A 37 10.57 4.68 -11.01
CA ILE A 37 10.89 4.11 -9.71
C ILE A 37 10.21 2.74 -9.63
N GLN A 38 11.02 1.70 -9.52
CA GLN A 38 10.51 0.34 -9.38
C GLN A 38 9.85 0.19 -8.01
N SER A 39 8.67 -0.42 -7.99
CA SER A 39 7.92 -0.68 -6.76
C SER A 39 7.05 -1.93 -6.89
N CYS A 40 6.64 -2.50 -5.75
CA CYS A 40 5.68 -3.59 -5.68
C CYS A 40 4.64 -3.29 -4.60
N LEU A 41 3.36 -3.28 -4.99
CA LEU A 41 2.23 -3.13 -4.07
C LEU A 41 1.86 -4.47 -3.47
N TYR A 42 1.84 -4.55 -2.14
CA TYR A 42 1.28 -5.66 -1.37
C TYR A 42 -0.03 -5.22 -0.74
N THR A 43 -1.07 -6.03 -0.90
CA THR A 43 -2.42 -5.74 -0.38
C THR A 43 -3.16 -7.05 -0.12
N ILE A 44 -4.16 -7.04 0.77
CA ILE A 44 -5.09 -8.18 0.91
C ILE A 44 -6.35 -8.00 0.03
N THR A 45 -6.54 -6.82 -0.57
CA THR A 45 -7.72 -6.45 -1.35
C THR A 45 -7.31 -6.00 -2.76
N LEU A 46 -7.80 -6.68 -3.79
CA LEU A 46 -7.60 -6.22 -5.18
C LEU A 46 -8.81 -5.38 -5.60
N GLY A 47 -8.63 -4.07 -5.67
CA GLY A 47 -9.71 -3.12 -5.91
C GLY A 47 -10.43 -2.74 -4.61
N VAL A 48 -11.74 -2.63 -4.67
CA VAL A 48 -12.57 -2.24 -3.52
C VAL A 48 -13.00 -3.50 -2.77
N ASN A 49 -12.91 -3.50 -1.44
CA ASN A 49 -13.22 -4.66 -0.61
C ASN A 49 -14.62 -5.23 -0.93
N SER A 50 -14.63 -6.46 -1.44
CA SER A 50 -15.83 -7.15 -1.91
C SER A 50 -16.81 -7.55 -0.82
N GLU A 51 -16.45 -7.46 0.46
CA GLU A 51 -17.38 -7.71 1.57
C GLU A 51 -18.52 -6.67 1.64
N HIS A 52 -18.38 -5.54 0.92
CA HIS A 52 -19.46 -4.59 0.71
C HIS A 52 -20.30 -4.88 -0.56
N ILE A 53 -19.83 -5.73 -1.48
CA ILE A 53 -20.46 -5.95 -2.80
C ILE A 53 -21.76 -6.79 -2.72
N ASN A 54 -21.91 -7.63 -1.68
CA ASN A 54 -23.05 -8.55 -1.56
C ASN A 54 -24.39 -7.91 -1.16
N LYS A 55 -24.47 -6.58 -0.96
CA LYS A 55 -25.79 -5.93 -0.92
C LYS A 55 -26.18 -5.58 -2.35
N VAL A 56 -27.32 -6.12 -2.80
CA VAL A 56 -27.98 -5.82 -4.09
C VAL A 56 -28.13 -4.30 -4.36
N PHE A 57 -28.01 -3.49 -3.32
CA PHE A 57 -27.95 -2.02 -3.38
C PHE A 57 -26.67 -1.45 -4.04
N TYR A 58 -25.51 -2.12 -3.95
CA TYR A 58 -24.20 -1.60 -4.40
C TYR A 58 -23.90 -1.78 -5.88
N GLN A 59 -24.60 -2.67 -6.61
CA GLN A 59 -24.34 -2.88 -8.04
C GLN A 59 -24.71 -1.67 -8.92
N LYS A 60 -25.39 -0.65 -8.38
CA LYS A 60 -25.83 0.54 -9.13
C LYS A 60 -25.04 1.83 -8.86
N HIS A 61 -24.16 1.86 -7.85
CA HIS A 61 -23.51 3.10 -7.40
C HIS A 61 -22.08 2.87 -6.93
N PHE A 62 -21.20 2.35 -7.79
CA PHE A 62 -19.77 2.55 -7.51
C PHE A 62 -19.48 4.05 -7.55
N SER A 63 -18.72 4.55 -6.57
CA SER A 63 -18.21 5.93 -6.68
C SER A 63 -17.27 6.03 -7.90
N VAL A 64 -17.06 7.25 -8.40
CA VAL A 64 -16.12 7.48 -9.52
C VAL A 64 -14.73 6.90 -9.18
N ASP A 65 -14.30 7.03 -7.92
CA ASP A 65 -13.04 6.48 -7.42
C ASP A 65 -13.02 4.95 -7.43
N GLU A 66 -14.11 4.30 -7.02
CA GLU A 66 -14.17 2.84 -6.99
C GLU A 66 -14.06 2.22 -8.39
N ILE A 67 -14.70 2.84 -9.39
CA ILE A 67 -14.57 2.43 -10.80
C ILE A 67 -13.13 2.62 -11.26
N ARG A 68 -12.55 3.81 -11.02
CA ARG A 68 -11.18 4.16 -11.39
C ARG A 68 -10.18 3.19 -10.78
N VAL A 69 -10.21 3.00 -9.48
CA VAL A 69 -9.28 2.12 -8.73
C VAL A 69 -9.39 0.68 -9.22
N LYS A 70 -10.62 0.18 -9.41
CA LYS A 70 -10.84 -1.17 -9.95
C LYS A 70 -10.22 -1.32 -11.34
N GLU A 71 -10.38 -0.34 -12.21
CA GLU A 71 -9.76 -0.37 -13.54
C GLU A 71 -8.23 -0.32 -13.47
N MET A 72 -7.65 0.44 -12.54
CA MET A 72 -6.20 0.49 -12.33
C MET A 72 -5.65 -0.87 -11.92
N PHE A 73 -6.28 -1.57 -10.97
CA PHE A 73 -5.88 -2.95 -10.62
C PHE A 73 -5.99 -3.90 -11.81
N ASN A 74 -7.04 -3.79 -12.63
CA ASN A 74 -7.21 -4.64 -13.81
C ASN A 74 -6.13 -4.40 -14.89
N LYS A 75 -5.64 -3.16 -15.02
CA LYS A 75 -4.65 -2.76 -16.02
C LYS A 75 -3.21 -2.82 -15.50
N ALA A 76 -3.01 -2.96 -14.19
CA ALA A 76 -1.71 -2.87 -13.50
C ALA A 76 -0.62 -3.71 -14.19
N ALA A 77 -0.86 -5.01 -14.38
CA ALA A 77 0.13 -5.91 -14.99
C ALA A 77 0.49 -5.51 -16.43
N GLN A 78 -0.49 -5.07 -17.23
CA GLN A 78 -0.27 -4.62 -18.61
C GLN A 78 0.55 -3.32 -18.67
N GLN A 79 0.51 -2.53 -17.60
CA GLN A 79 1.23 -1.27 -17.46
C GLN A 79 2.52 -1.41 -16.64
N GLY A 80 2.96 -2.64 -16.35
CA GLY A 80 4.21 -2.90 -15.63
C GLY A 80 4.14 -2.61 -14.12
N ILE A 81 2.95 -2.39 -13.57
CA ILE A 81 2.75 -2.17 -12.14
C ILE A 81 2.70 -3.54 -11.44
N LEU A 82 3.64 -3.78 -10.52
CA LEU A 82 3.70 -5.01 -9.76
C LEU A 82 2.75 -4.95 -8.57
N VAL A 83 1.82 -5.91 -8.50
CA VAL A 83 0.85 -6.04 -7.41
C VAL A 83 0.85 -7.49 -6.93
N GLN A 84 0.94 -7.70 -5.62
CA GLN A 84 0.84 -9.01 -4.98
C GLN A 84 -0.28 -9.00 -3.93
N LYS A 85 -1.24 -9.91 -4.10
CA LYS A 85 -2.32 -10.10 -3.13
C LYS A 85 -1.87 -11.00 -1.99
N ARG A 86 -1.22 -10.44 -0.96
CA ARG A 86 -0.83 -11.15 0.26
C ARG A 86 -0.59 -10.18 1.42
N SER A 87 -0.70 -10.70 2.63
CA SER A 87 -0.25 -10.00 3.83
C SER A 87 1.27 -10.03 3.96
N LEU A 88 1.84 -8.98 4.56
CA LEU A 88 3.25 -8.89 4.94
C LEU A 88 3.41 -8.99 6.45
N SER A 89 4.42 -9.74 6.88
CA SER A 89 4.93 -9.70 8.24
C SER A 89 5.88 -8.50 8.44
N ILE A 90 6.14 -8.14 9.70
CA ILE A 90 7.21 -7.18 10.01
C ILE A 90 8.57 -7.69 9.50
N GLU A 91 8.81 -9.00 9.54
CA GLU A 91 10.07 -9.58 9.04
C GLU A 91 10.23 -9.37 7.53
N ASP A 92 9.17 -9.53 6.73
CA ASP A 92 9.21 -9.21 5.29
C ASP A 92 9.62 -7.74 5.06
N MET A 93 9.08 -6.82 5.86
CA MET A 93 9.43 -5.40 5.79
C MET A 93 10.88 -5.15 6.18
N ILE A 94 11.36 -5.80 7.25
CA ILE A 94 12.76 -5.66 7.68
C ILE A 94 13.72 -6.18 6.62
N VAL A 95 13.46 -7.35 6.02
CA VAL A 95 14.30 -7.91 4.95
C VAL A 95 14.39 -6.93 3.78
N HIS A 96 13.29 -6.28 3.40
CA HIS A 96 13.31 -5.25 2.36
C HIS A 96 14.12 -4.01 2.77
N LEU A 97 13.93 -3.52 4.01
CA LEU A 97 14.65 -2.36 4.55
C LEU A 97 16.17 -2.62 4.70
N GLN A 98 16.60 -3.87 4.89
CA GLN A 98 18.02 -4.24 4.97
C GLN A 98 18.79 -3.97 3.68
N GLU A 99 18.08 -3.93 2.54
CA GLU A 99 18.63 -3.61 1.22
C GLU A 99 18.61 -2.09 0.94
N ASP A 100 18.54 -1.27 1.99
CA ASP A 100 18.40 0.19 1.93
C ASP A 100 17.19 0.67 1.12
N ASN A 101 16.14 -0.16 1.01
CA ASN A 101 14.96 0.13 0.21
C ASN A 101 13.82 0.68 1.09
N PRO A 102 13.25 1.86 0.83
CA PRO A 102 12.16 2.40 1.63
C PRO A 102 10.82 1.69 1.34
N ILE A 103 9.87 1.87 2.26
CA ILE A 103 8.51 1.35 2.15
C ILE A 103 7.52 2.48 2.35
N ILE A 104 6.50 2.59 1.51
CA ILE A 104 5.33 3.44 1.77
C ILE A 104 4.24 2.55 2.34
N SER A 105 3.71 2.87 3.52
CA SER A 105 2.68 2.06 4.18
C SER A 105 1.47 2.91 4.53
N LEU A 106 0.28 2.41 4.19
CA LEU A 106 -0.97 2.95 4.69
C LEU A 106 -1.18 2.47 6.13
N VAL A 107 -1.37 3.41 7.04
CA VAL A 107 -1.63 3.11 8.46
C VAL A 107 -2.90 3.78 8.92
N ASN A 108 -3.56 3.19 9.91
CA ASN A 108 -4.52 3.93 10.72
C ASN A 108 -3.76 4.84 11.68
N TRP A 109 -3.75 6.13 11.36
CA TRP A 109 -3.06 7.16 12.12
C TRP A 109 -3.46 7.22 13.59
N THR A 110 -4.70 6.87 13.93
CA THR A 110 -5.17 6.89 15.33
C THR A 110 -4.46 5.88 16.24
N LEU A 111 -3.81 4.87 15.64
CA LEU A 111 -3.04 3.84 16.35
C LEU A 111 -1.53 4.14 16.36
N MET A 112 -1.08 5.15 15.64
CA MET A 112 0.32 5.53 15.56
C MET A 112 0.75 6.29 16.82
N THR A 113 1.71 5.72 17.56
CA THR A 113 2.30 6.37 18.74
C THR A 113 3.81 6.47 18.56
N CYS A 114 4.28 7.64 18.11
CA CYS A 114 5.71 7.89 18.01
C CYS A 114 6.34 8.03 19.40
N LEU A 115 7.53 7.43 19.58
CA LEU A 115 8.32 7.46 20.80
C LEU A 115 8.98 8.82 21.08
N TRP A 116 9.11 9.67 20.05
CA TRP A 116 9.83 10.94 20.14
C TRP A 116 8.95 12.15 19.90
N CYS A 117 7.82 12.00 19.20
CA CYS A 117 6.90 13.11 18.99
C CYS A 117 6.06 13.34 20.25
N GLU A 118 6.15 14.54 20.83
CA GLU A 118 5.31 14.97 21.95
C GLU A 118 3.81 15.01 21.58
N SER A 119 3.51 15.11 20.28
CA SER A 119 2.16 15.10 19.75
C SER A 119 1.56 13.70 19.82
N LYS A 120 0.96 13.38 20.97
CA LYS A 120 -0.16 12.43 21.02
C LYS A 120 -1.13 12.85 19.91
N VAL A 121 -1.46 11.92 19.01
CA VAL A 121 -2.43 12.11 17.93
C VAL A 121 -3.61 12.91 18.49
N ARG A 122 -3.91 14.07 17.88
CA ARG A 122 -4.94 15.00 18.38
C ARG A 122 -6.24 14.22 18.57
N LYS A 123 -6.62 13.95 19.83
CA LYS A 123 -7.91 13.35 20.18
C LYS A 123 -9.01 14.23 19.59
N CYS A 124 -10.06 13.61 19.04
CA CYS A 124 -11.30 14.27 18.61
C CYS A 124 -11.70 15.37 19.60
N TRP A 125 -11.76 16.63 19.16
CA TRP A 125 -12.08 17.75 20.05
C TRP A 125 -13.56 17.75 20.50
N SER A 126 -14.42 16.95 19.85
CA SER A 126 -15.87 16.96 20.08
C SER A 126 -16.44 15.70 20.75
N CYS A 127 -15.62 14.70 21.11
CA CYS A 127 -16.15 13.44 21.63
C CYS A 127 -15.49 12.96 22.94
N ILE A 128 -16.25 13.06 24.05
CA ILE A 128 -15.85 12.64 25.41
C ILE A 128 -15.81 11.10 25.56
N THR A 129 -16.38 10.35 24.61
CA THR A 129 -16.53 8.88 24.67
C THR A 129 -15.64 8.08 23.72
N CYS A 130 -14.91 8.72 22.80
CA CYS A 130 -14.03 8.01 21.87
C CYS A 130 -12.63 7.83 22.48
N ASN A 131 -12.39 6.68 23.11
CA ASN A 131 -11.02 6.37 23.53
C ASN A 131 -10.09 6.04 22.34
N GLN A 132 -10.66 5.85 21.13
CA GLN A 132 -9.97 5.85 19.83
C GLN A 132 -10.89 6.56 18.82
N GLY A 133 -10.34 7.48 18.01
CA GLY A 133 -11.11 8.17 16.96
C GLY A 133 -11.53 7.21 15.84
N PRO A 134 -12.43 7.62 14.92
CA PRO A 134 -12.69 6.82 13.71
C PRO A 134 -11.39 6.60 12.93
N TYR A 135 -11.33 5.53 12.13
CA TYR A 135 -10.22 5.24 11.21
C TYR A 135 -9.76 6.52 10.48
N GLN A 136 -8.45 6.75 10.48
CA GLN A 136 -7.81 7.84 9.73
C GLN A 136 -6.65 7.25 8.93
N GLY A 137 -6.89 7.02 7.64
CA GLY A 137 -5.84 6.57 6.73
C GLY A 137 -4.76 7.64 6.59
N HIS A 138 -3.51 7.24 6.72
CA HIS A 138 -2.36 8.12 6.52
C HIS A 138 -1.18 7.33 5.93
N PHE A 139 -0.53 7.89 4.92
CA PHE A 139 0.69 7.28 4.36
C PHE A 139 1.91 7.72 5.16
N VAL A 140 2.76 6.75 5.52
CA VAL A 140 4.08 7.00 6.09
C VAL A 140 5.16 6.33 5.25
N VAL A 141 6.38 6.88 5.30
CA VAL A 141 7.54 6.27 4.64
C VAL A 141 8.39 5.58 5.69
N VAL A 142 8.38 4.26 5.73
CA VAL A 142 9.26 3.47 6.60
C VAL A 142 10.65 3.42 5.96
N VAL A 143 11.66 3.75 6.77
CA VAL A 143 13.04 3.97 6.29
C VAL A 143 14.09 3.21 7.10
N GLY A 144 13.69 2.48 8.14
CA GLY A 144 14.63 1.68 8.91
C GLY A 144 13.99 0.93 10.06
N PHE A 145 14.82 0.21 10.80
CA PHE A 145 14.43 -0.60 11.95
C PHE A 145 15.57 -0.73 12.96
N ASP A 146 15.26 -1.15 14.19
CA ASP A 146 16.21 -1.60 15.20
C ASP A 146 15.71 -2.95 15.76
N ARG A 147 16.34 -4.06 15.34
CA ARG A 147 15.95 -5.42 15.77
C ARG A 147 16.13 -5.63 17.28
N GLN A 148 17.09 -4.98 17.91
CA GLN A 148 17.35 -5.20 19.34
C GLN A 148 16.32 -4.49 20.21
N LYS A 149 15.85 -3.33 19.76
CA LYS A 149 14.86 -2.52 20.48
C LYS A 149 13.42 -2.72 19.99
N ASP A 150 13.24 -3.59 18.99
CA ASP A 150 11.97 -3.84 18.30
C ASP A 150 11.31 -2.57 17.75
N LEU A 151 12.10 -1.73 17.09
CA LEU A 151 11.63 -0.45 16.55
C LEU A 151 11.53 -0.44 15.03
N ILE A 152 10.53 0.29 14.54
CA ILE A 152 10.40 0.72 13.15
C ILE A 152 10.59 2.23 13.09
N PHE A 153 11.41 2.70 12.14
CA PHE A 153 11.65 4.11 11.88
C PHE A 153 10.94 4.56 10.62
N TYR A 154 10.24 5.69 10.69
CA TYR A 154 9.46 6.22 9.59
C TYR A 154 9.50 7.75 9.51
N LYS A 155 9.31 8.27 8.30
CA LYS A 155 9.05 9.69 8.03
C LYS A 155 7.56 9.92 7.88
N ASN A 156 7.09 11.01 8.48
CA ASN A 156 5.72 11.47 8.33
C ASN A 156 5.69 12.64 7.32
N PRO A 157 4.92 12.55 6.23
CA PRO A 157 4.81 13.65 5.26
C PRO A 157 4.22 14.97 5.80
N ASP A 158 3.61 15.00 7.00
CA ASP A 158 3.18 16.27 7.61
C ASP A 158 4.40 17.15 7.90
N GLY A 159 4.46 18.34 7.30
CA GLY A 159 5.57 19.29 7.42
C GLY A 159 5.83 19.82 8.85
N ARG A 160 4.97 19.49 9.83
CA ARG A 160 5.17 19.79 11.25
C ARG A 160 5.75 18.62 12.05
N SER A 161 6.01 17.50 11.41
CA SER A 161 6.54 16.30 12.06
C SER A 161 8.06 16.35 12.24
N HIS A 162 8.58 15.48 13.11
CA HIS A 162 10.02 15.29 13.23
C HIS A 162 10.57 14.65 11.95
N ASP A 163 11.83 14.99 11.60
CA ASP A 163 12.50 14.44 10.40
C ASP A 163 12.55 12.89 10.41
N LEU A 164 12.62 12.29 11.60
CA LEU A 164 12.51 10.85 11.79
C LEU A 164 11.64 10.55 13.02
N CYS A 165 10.71 9.61 12.87
CA CYS A 165 9.86 9.07 13.93
C CYS A 165 10.23 7.61 14.22
N GLY A 166 9.97 7.16 15.44
CA GLY A 166 10.20 5.77 15.87
C GLY A 166 8.98 5.22 16.59
N ILE A 167 8.65 3.96 16.34
CA ILE A 167 7.49 3.27 16.93
C ILE A 167 7.86 1.80 17.19
N GLN A 168 7.25 1.18 18.20
CA GLN A 168 7.39 -0.26 18.44
C GLN A 168 6.79 -1.07 17.27
N SER A 169 7.47 -2.13 16.84
CA SER A 169 7.05 -2.93 15.69
C SER A 169 5.64 -3.49 15.84
N ASP A 170 5.24 -3.91 17.04
CA ASP A 170 3.90 -4.44 17.32
C ASP A 170 2.81 -3.38 17.15
N GLN A 171 3.08 -2.14 17.56
CA GLN A 171 2.16 -1.01 17.40
C GLN A 171 2.07 -0.59 15.93
N PHE A 172 3.20 -0.57 15.23
CA PHE A 172 3.22 -0.32 13.79
C PHE A 172 2.41 -1.39 13.06
N GLN A 173 2.62 -2.68 13.36
CA GLN A 173 1.87 -3.79 12.79
C GLN A 173 0.37 -3.61 13.03
N LYS A 174 -0.05 -3.31 14.27
CA LYS A 174 -1.46 -3.03 14.60
C LYS A 174 -2.04 -1.91 13.74
N ALA A 175 -1.29 -0.82 13.54
CA ALA A 175 -1.74 0.32 12.76
C ALA A 175 -1.84 0.02 11.25
N ARG A 176 -0.92 -0.76 10.68
CA ARG A 176 -0.92 -1.11 9.24
C ARG A 176 -1.85 -2.27 8.87
N ILE A 177 -2.31 -3.08 9.83
CA ILE A 177 -3.24 -4.19 9.56
C ILE A 177 -4.66 -3.92 10.01
N SER A 178 -4.94 -2.76 10.60
CA SER A 178 -6.28 -2.41 11.06
C SER A 178 -7.25 -2.25 9.89
N ASP A 179 -8.54 -2.47 10.15
CA ASP A 179 -9.62 -2.27 9.19
C ASP A 179 -9.52 -0.91 8.47
N GLY A 180 -9.78 -0.92 7.17
CA GLY A 180 -9.71 0.25 6.30
C GLY A 180 -8.34 0.52 5.65
N THR A 181 -7.29 -0.19 6.07
CA THR A 181 -5.95 -0.07 5.46
C THR A 181 -5.71 -1.00 4.27
N ASP A 182 -6.52 -2.06 4.14
CA ASP A 182 -6.29 -3.19 3.20
C ASP A 182 -4.88 -3.81 3.30
N GLN A 183 -4.18 -3.52 4.39
CA GLN A 183 -2.77 -3.83 4.62
C GLN A 183 -1.83 -3.28 3.54
N ASP A 184 -2.28 -2.25 2.83
CA ASP A 184 -1.61 -1.65 1.68
C ASP A 184 -0.19 -1.19 2.02
N THR A 185 0.78 -1.78 1.32
CA THR A 185 2.21 -1.54 1.54
C THR A 185 2.95 -1.58 0.21
N LEU A 186 3.63 -0.48 -0.14
CA LEU A 186 4.46 -0.35 -1.33
C LEU A 186 5.93 -0.51 -0.96
N PHE A 187 6.53 -1.60 -1.43
CA PHE A 187 7.97 -1.77 -1.41
C PHE A 187 8.56 -0.96 -2.56
N VAL A 188 9.42 0.01 -2.26
CA VAL A 188 10.09 0.88 -3.24
C VAL A 188 11.55 0.46 -3.34
N PHE A 189 12.09 0.32 -4.55
CA PHE A 189 13.45 -0.17 -4.76
C PHE A 189 14.39 0.98 -5.15
N ASN A 190 15.48 1.16 -4.39
CA ASN A 190 16.43 2.29 -4.54
C ASN A 190 17.39 2.16 -5.72
N GLN A 191 17.56 0.96 -6.26
CA GLN A 191 18.39 0.74 -7.44
C GLN A 191 17.51 0.60 -8.68
N THR A 192 17.84 1.34 -9.75
CA THR A 192 17.42 0.92 -11.10
C THR A 192 17.97 -0.48 -11.30
N PHE A 193 17.08 -1.43 -11.58
CA PHE A 193 17.41 -2.82 -11.83
C PHE A 193 18.56 -2.96 -12.84
N LYS A 194 19.80 -3.13 -12.36
CA LYS A 194 20.97 -3.40 -13.18
C LYS A 194 21.13 -4.91 -13.31
N GLY A 195 20.31 -5.52 -14.16
CA GLY A 195 20.59 -6.84 -14.70
C GLY A 195 19.41 -7.80 -14.68
N GLY A 196 18.87 -8.05 -15.88
CA GLY A 196 18.30 -9.32 -16.32
C GLY A 196 16.99 -9.73 -15.64
N ILE A 197 15.92 -9.87 -16.43
CA ILE A 197 14.65 -10.50 -16.08
C ILE A 197 14.90 -11.66 -15.10
N SER A 198 14.77 -11.39 -13.80
CA SER A 198 14.76 -12.41 -12.77
C SER A 198 13.29 -12.67 -12.50
N ASN A 199 12.86 -13.88 -12.82
CA ASN A 199 11.51 -14.36 -12.67
C ASN A 199 10.92 -14.02 -11.29
N CYS A 200 10.20 -12.91 -11.22
CA CYS A 200 9.08 -12.71 -10.31
C CYS A 200 7.81 -13.27 -10.99
N GLY A 201 7.94 -14.41 -11.65
CA GLY A 201 6.84 -15.26 -12.10
C GLY A 201 6.84 -16.47 -11.19
N GLY A 202 6.13 -16.37 -10.07
CA GLY A 202 5.65 -17.58 -9.41
C GLY A 202 4.68 -18.26 -10.38
N ASP A 203 4.89 -19.56 -10.59
CA ASP A 203 4.21 -20.39 -11.56
C ASP A 203 2.70 -20.12 -11.64
N MET A 204 2.26 -19.65 -12.80
CA MET A 204 0.87 -19.69 -13.23
C MET A 204 0.77 -20.66 -14.42
N GLN A 205 0.97 -21.94 -14.12
CA GLN A 205 0.57 -23.13 -14.88
C GLN A 205 0.08 -24.09 -13.76
N ASP A 206 -1.15 -24.56 -13.64
CA ASP A 206 -2.10 -25.09 -14.60
C ASP A 206 -3.53 -24.86 -14.09
N VAL A 207 -4.37 -24.21 -14.87
CA VAL A 207 -5.81 -24.50 -14.88
C VAL A 207 -6.23 -24.66 -16.34
N GLY A 208 -5.56 -25.60 -17.01
CA GLY A 208 -5.89 -26.05 -18.35
C GLY A 208 -6.90 -27.20 -18.30
N ASN A 209 -8.17 -26.85 -18.48
CA ASN A 209 -9.10 -27.55 -19.37
C ASN A 209 -9.20 -29.09 -19.26
N CYS A 210 -9.98 -29.60 -18.29
CA CYS A 210 -10.56 -30.94 -18.38
C CYS A 210 -11.94 -30.86 -19.04
N GLY A 211 -11.97 -30.91 -20.37
CA GLY A 211 -13.19 -31.00 -21.17
C GLY A 211 -12.91 -31.54 -22.56
N GLY A 212 -13.08 -32.86 -22.74
CA GLY A 212 -12.96 -33.51 -24.05
C GLY A 212 -13.14 -35.03 -23.98
N ASN A 213 -14.34 -35.49 -24.34
CA ASN A 213 -14.80 -36.88 -24.49
C ASN A 213 -13.92 -37.77 -25.39
N MET A 214 -13.74 -39.04 -25.00
CA MET A 214 -13.93 -40.23 -25.87
C MET A 214 -13.96 -41.48 -24.94
N GLN A 215 -15.13 -42.06 -24.66
CA GLN A 215 -15.70 -43.25 -25.32
C GLN A 215 -14.77 -44.48 -25.39
N ASP A 216 -15.19 -45.48 -24.60
CA ASP A 216 -15.23 -46.92 -24.87
C ASP A 216 -13.92 -47.73 -24.98
N VAL A 217 -13.80 -48.78 -24.14
CA VAL A 217 -14.10 -50.20 -24.46
C VAL A 217 -13.37 -51.12 -23.46
N CYS A 218 -14.18 -51.97 -22.82
CA CYS A 218 -13.94 -53.33 -22.29
C CYS A 218 -12.52 -53.93 -22.33
N ASN A 219 -12.01 -54.34 -21.17
CA ASN A 219 -11.90 -55.75 -20.71
C ASN A 219 -11.34 -55.83 -19.30
#